data_AF-A0A536AMF1-F1
#
_entry.id   AF-A0A536AMF1-F1
#
_cell.length_a   1.000
_cell.length_b   1.000
_cell.length_c   1.000
_cell.angle_alpha   90.00
_cell.angle_beta   90.00
_cell.angle_gamma   90.00
#
_symmetry.space_group_name_H-M   'P 1'
#
loop_
_entity.id
_entity.type
_entity.pdbx_description
1 polymer ?
#
loop_
_entity_poly.entity_id
_entity_poly.type
_entity_poly.pdbx_seq_one_letter_code
_entity_poly.pdbx_strand_id
1 'polypeptide(L)'
;MQSCGRRSALRVVLAFAAAAVAVGASVQASVAAAPLTLTIQVGYHNNVKLSQWMPVAVDITNSGPDFEGSLEVQATNTVGGGPPLGVAIYQAPVSLSSGATKHFRTYVSEDYPGSVQATLVQNGRAVASQSANLASTFSGLMVGVLSDQPSTLDGLSSVRPGGTAPLVVHLAAADLSDSAAVLRGFDAIAIDDFATDTLTAGQKTALTDYVTQGGTLLLG
;
A
#
# COMPACT_ATOMS: atom_id res chain seq x y z
N MET A 1 20.06 -13.02 106.80
CA MET A 1 18.64 -13.29 107.08
C MET A 1 17.81 -12.66 105.99
N GLN A 2 16.96 -13.46 105.37
CA GLN A 2 16.21 -13.18 104.13
C GLN A 2 14.99 -12.29 104.39
N SER A 3 14.71 -11.35 103.48
CA SER A 3 13.39 -10.81 103.14
C SER A 3 13.57 -9.91 101.88
N CYS A 4 12.59 -9.59 101.04
CA CYS A 4 11.33 -10.20 100.60
C CYS A 4 10.80 -9.26 99.51
N GLY A 5 10.43 -9.79 98.34
CA GLY A 5 9.49 -9.17 97.38
C GLY A 5 9.98 -7.92 96.64
N ARG A 6 9.30 -7.43 95.61
CA ARG A 6 8.15 -7.89 94.82
C ARG A 6 8.03 -6.89 93.65
N ARG A 7 7.50 -7.35 92.52
CA ARG A 7 6.68 -6.59 91.53
C ARG A 7 7.40 -5.81 90.42
N SER A 8 7.38 -6.44 89.24
CA SER A 8 6.68 -6.01 88.03
C SER A 8 6.57 -4.51 87.72
N ALA A 9 7.15 -4.11 86.59
CA ALA A 9 6.61 -3.03 85.78
C ALA A 9 6.78 -3.38 84.29
N LEU A 10 5.63 -3.66 83.67
CA LEU A 10 5.37 -3.79 82.25
C LEU A 10 6.00 -2.61 81.49
N ARG A 11 6.79 -2.86 80.44
CA ARG A 11 7.12 -1.85 79.42
C ARG A 11 6.54 -2.31 78.10
N VAL A 12 5.41 -1.71 77.76
CA VAL A 12 4.78 -1.75 76.43
C VAL A 12 5.71 -1.01 75.48
N VAL A 13 6.25 -1.71 74.48
CA VAL A 13 6.97 -1.10 73.35
C VAL A 13 6.01 -1.13 72.16
N LEU A 14 5.42 0.02 71.85
CA LEU A 14 4.63 0.25 70.65
C LEU A 14 5.62 0.61 69.52
N ALA A 15 5.88 -0.32 68.59
CA ALA A 15 6.68 -0.04 67.41
C ALA A 15 5.76 0.48 66.28
N PHE A 16 6.00 1.73 65.87
CA PHE A 16 5.37 2.37 64.72
C PHE A 16 5.79 1.66 63.42
N ALA A 17 4.82 1.09 62.70
CA ALA A 17 5.02 0.59 61.34
C ALA A 17 4.62 1.68 60.33
N ALA A 18 5.61 2.33 59.71
CA ALA A 18 5.42 3.17 58.54
C ALA A 18 5.64 2.32 57.27
N ALA A 19 4.54 1.88 56.65
CA ALA A 19 4.60 1.20 55.35
C ALA A 19 4.70 2.26 54.23
N ALA A 20 5.83 2.25 53.52
CA ALA A 20 6.12 3.12 52.40
C ALA A 20 5.19 2.81 51.21
N VAL A 21 4.49 3.84 50.72
CA VAL A 21 3.74 3.81 49.46
C VAL A 21 4.75 3.87 48.31
N ALA A 22 5.04 2.73 47.69
CA ALA A 22 5.77 2.68 46.44
C ALA A 22 4.83 3.12 45.31
N VAL A 23 4.96 4.37 44.87
CA VAL A 23 4.31 4.88 43.66
C VAL A 23 4.94 4.18 42.47
N GLY A 24 4.21 3.25 41.85
CA GLY A 24 4.62 2.60 40.61
C GLY A 24 4.64 3.62 39.47
N ALA A 25 5.83 4.06 39.06
CA ALA A 25 5.99 4.79 37.81
C ALA A 25 5.75 3.81 36.65
N SER A 26 4.60 3.94 35.99
CA SER A 26 4.34 3.28 34.72
C SER A 26 5.28 3.87 33.67
N VAL A 27 6.34 3.14 33.32
CA VAL A 27 7.19 3.47 32.17
C VAL A 27 6.36 3.21 30.91
N GLN A 28 5.80 4.25 30.32
CA GLN A 28 5.27 4.18 28.97
C GLN A 28 6.45 4.00 28.03
N ALA A 29 6.65 2.77 27.53
CA ALA A 29 7.55 2.53 26.42
C ALA A 29 7.01 3.29 25.20
N SER A 30 7.70 4.35 24.79
CA SER A 30 7.46 4.96 23.49
C SER A 30 7.89 3.95 22.42
N VAL A 31 6.94 3.43 21.65
CA VAL A 31 7.26 2.68 20.43
C VAL A 31 8.00 3.65 19.52
N ALA A 32 9.31 3.50 19.39
CA ALA A 32 10.08 4.27 18.42
C ALA A 32 9.47 4.01 17.04
N ALA A 33 9.14 5.09 16.30
CA ALA A 33 8.65 4.95 14.94
C ALA A 33 9.68 4.14 14.13
N ALA A 34 9.20 3.20 13.30
CA ALA A 34 10.10 2.47 12.41
C ALA A 34 10.85 3.47 11.52
N PRO A 35 12.18 3.35 11.37
CA PRO A 35 12.99 4.33 10.64
C PRO A 35 12.66 4.37 9.14
N LEU A 36 12.00 3.33 8.62
CA LEU A 36 11.49 3.25 7.26
C LEU A 36 9.99 2.95 7.32
N THR A 37 9.20 3.78 6.67
CA THR A 37 7.74 3.61 6.56
C THR A 37 7.35 3.45 5.10
N LEU A 38 6.48 2.49 4.81
CA LEU A 38 5.91 2.26 3.48
C LEU A 38 4.41 2.56 3.47
N THR A 39 3.94 3.22 2.42
CA THR A 39 2.53 3.25 2.03
C THR A 39 2.38 2.59 0.67
N ILE A 40 1.33 1.78 0.51
CA ILE A 40 1.06 1.05 -0.73
C ILE A 40 -0.36 1.34 -1.18
N GLN A 41 -0.52 1.63 -2.47
CA GLN A 41 -1.82 1.71 -3.14
C GLN A 41 -1.78 0.80 -4.36
N VAL A 42 -2.83 0.00 -4.55
CA VAL A 42 -2.91 -0.99 -5.63
C VAL A 42 -4.15 -0.74 -6.47
N GLY A 43 -4.00 -0.82 -7.78
CA GLY A 43 -5.08 -0.59 -8.72
C GLY A 43 -5.43 0.89 -8.87
N TYR A 44 -6.51 1.16 -9.59
CA TYR A 44 -6.98 2.51 -9.81
C TYR A 44 -8.07 2.86 -8.80
N HIS A 45 -7.77 3.82 -7.90
CA HIS A 45 -8.65 4.14 -6.77
C HIS A 45 -9.05 2.90 -5.95
N ASN A 46 -8.08 2.02 -5.66
CA ASN A 46 -8.26 0.72 -4.99
C ASN A 46 -9.09 -0.33 -5.75
N ASN A 47 -9.45 -0.08 -7.01
CA ASN A 47 -10.09 -1.09 -7.87
C ASN A 47 -9.04 -1.89 -8.62
N VAL A 48 -9.11 -3.21 -8.47
CA VAL A 48 -8.18 -4.16 -9.09
C VAL A 48 -8.95 -5.06 -10.05
N LYS A 49 -8.63 -4.97 -11.33
CA LYS A 49 -9.15 -5.91 -12.33
C LYS A 49 -8.28 -7.17 -12.33
N LEU A 50 -8.89 -8.32 -12.07
CA LEU A 50 -8.18 -9.60 -12.02
C LEU A 50 -7.63 -10.00 -13.39
N SER A 51 -6.51 -10.72 -13.38
CA SER A 51 -5.76 -11.18 -14.56
C SER A 51 -5.36 -10.07 -15.53
N GLN A 52 -5.24 -8.84 -15.02
CA GLN A 52 -4.75 -7.67 -15.73
C GLN A 52 -3.63 -7.01 -14.94
N TRP A 53 -2.73 -6.34 -15.66
CA TRP A 53 -1.65 -5.58 -15.03
C TRP A 53 -2.22 -4.33 -14.36
N MET A 54 -2.16 -4.28 -13.03
CA MET A 54 -2.66 -3.19 -12.20
C MET A 54 -1.49 -2.42 -11.58
N PRO A 55 -1.57 -1.08 -11.48
CA PRO A 55 -0.51 -0.28 -10.88
C PRO A 55 -0.37 -0.56 -9.39
N VAL A 56 0.87 -0.48 -8.90
CA VAL A 56 1.22 -0.45 -7.49
C VAL A 56 2.06 0.80 -7.26
N ALA A 57 1.52 1.74 -6.50
CA ALA A 57 2.26 2.90 -6.01
C ALA A 57 2.79 2.60 -4.61
N VAL A 58 4.08 2.80 -4.40
CA VAL A 58 4.75 2.62 -3.11
C VAL A 58 5.47 3.91 -2.75
N ASP A 59 5.10 4.54 -1.63
CA ASP A 59 5.89 5.63 -1.05
C ASP A 59 6.72 5.09 0.09
N ILE A 60 8.01 5.42 0.08
CA ILE A 60 8.95 5.04 1.12
C ILE A 60 9.48 6.31 1.76
N THR A 61 9.27 6.45 3.06
CA THR A 61 9.79 7.58 3.85
C THR A 61 10.85 7.10 4.82
N ASN A 62 12.03 7.72 4.78
CA ASN A 62 13.14 7.44 5.70
C ASN A 62 13.22 8.49 6.80
N SER A 63 12.95 8.09 8.04
CA SER A 63 13.11 8.91 9.26
C SER A 63 14.36 8.50 10.07
N GLY A 64 15.17 7.57 9.56
CA GLY A 64 16.42 7.11 10.15
C GLY A 64 17.67 7.51 9.35
N PRO A 65 18.79 6.79 9.51
CA PRO A 65 20.00 6.97 8.71
C PRO A 65 19.79 6.64 7.23
N ASP A 66 20.75 7.02 6.38
CA ASP A 66 20.72 6.72 4.95
C ASP A 66 20.49 5.22 4.69
N PHE A 67 19.61 4.93 3.74
CA PHE A 67 19.18 3.59 3.38
C PHE A 67 19.66 3.24 1.97
N GLU A 68 20.31 2.09 1.86
CA GLU A 68 20.70 1.45 0.60
C GLU A 68 20.20 0.00 0.62
N GLY A 69 19.43 -0.38 -0.41
CA GLY A 69 18.81 -1.69 -0.50
C GLY A 69 17.94 -1.85 -1.74
N SER A 70 16.92 -2.69 -1.65
CA SER A 70 15.93 -2.90 -2.70
C SER A 70 14.51 -2.93 -2.18
N LEU A 71 13.57 -2.50 -3.01
CA LEU A 71 12.14 -2.70 -2.85
C LEU A 71 11.76 -3.97 -3.62
N GLU A 72 11.15 -4.92 -2.93
CA GLU A 72 10.54 -6.11 -3.51
C GLU A 72 9.01 -5.96 -3.42
N VAL A 73 8.31 -6.12 -4.54
CA VAL A 73 6.83 -6.09 -4.60
C VAL A 73 6.35 -7.42 -5.15
N GLN A 74 5.45 -8.07 -4.44
CA GLN A 74 4.91 -9.37 -4.80
C GLN A 74 3.40 -9.46 -4.56
N ALA A 75 2.72 -10.06 -5.53
CA ALA A 75 1.33 -10.49 -5.47
C ALA A 75 1.25 -11.86 -4.78
N THR A 76 0.23 -12.08 -3.93
CA THR A 76 0.13 -13.35 -3.18
C THR A 76 -0.27 -14.51 -4.10
N ASN A 77 -1.05 -14.28 -5.18
CA ASN A 77 -1.38 -15.27 -6.23
C ASN A 77 -1.53 -16.73 -5.74
N THR A 78 -2.27 -16.93 -4.65
CA THR A 78 -2.54 -18.26 -4.08
C THR A 78 -3.93 -18.73 -4.47
N VAL A 79 -4.03 -19.89 -5.10
CA VAL A 79 -5.32 -20.56 -5.35
C VAL A 79 -5.72 -21.34 -4.09
N GLY A 80 -6.83 -20.98 -3.46
CA GLY A 80 -7.43 -21.79 -2.38
C GLY A 80 -6.53 -22.02 -1.15
N GLY A 81 -5.60 -21.10 -0.86
CA GLY A 81 -4.66 -21.24 0.26
C GLY A 81 -3.51 -22.25 0.02
N GLY A 82 -3.34 -22.74 -1.21
CA GLY A 82 -2.17 -23.52 -1.62
C GLY A 82 -0.90 -22.66 -1.77
N PRO A 83 0.28 -23.28 -1.89
CA PRO A 83 1.54 -22.55 -2.09
C PRO A 83 1.48 -21.67 -3.36
N PRO A 84 2.15 -20.50 -3.38
CA PRO A 84 2.09 -19.57 -4.51
C PRO A 84 2.53 -20.26 -5.80
N LEU A 85 1.69 -20.23 -6.83
CA LEU A 85 2.02 -20.75 -8.15
C LEU A 85 2.86 -19.71 -8.89
N GLY A 86 4.15 -19.63 -8.56
CA GLY A 86 5.10 -18.71 -9.17
C GLY A 86 4.94 -17.26 -8.67
N VAL A 87 5.70 -16.91 -7.63
CA VAL A 87 5.80 -15.51 -7.18
C VAL A 87 6.71 -14.74 -8.13
N ALA A 88 6.11 -13.98 -9.06
CA ALA A 88 6.83 -12.91 -9.71
C ALA A 88 7.14 -11.83 -8.67
N ILE A 89 8.42 -11.67 -8.32
CA ILE A 89 8.89 -10.63 -7.42
C ILE A 89 9.45 -9.50 -8.28
N TYR A 90 8.81 -8.34 -8.24
CA TYR A 90 9.37 -7.13 -8.84
C TYR A 90 10.38 -6.54 -7.87
N GLN A 91 11.62 -6.37 -8.31
CA GLN A 91 12.70 -5.82 -7.49
C GLN A 91 13.26 -4.53 -8.11
N ALA A 92 13.36 -3.47 -7.31
CA ALA A 92 13.95 -2.20 -7.72
C ALA A 92 14.98 -1.71 -6.68
N PRO A 93 16.13 -1.16 -7.10
CA PRO A 93 17.11 -0.60 -6.17
C PRO A 93 16.57 0.68 -5.51
N VAL A 94 16.86 0.83 -4.22
CA VAL A 94 16.45 1.97 -3.39
C VAL A 94 17.67 2.54 -2.69
N SER A 95 18.00 3.77 -3.05
CA SER A 95 18.89 4.66 -2.31
C SER A 95 18.04 5.80 -1.78
N LEU A 96 18.09 6.05 -0.47
CA LEU A 96 17.24 7.03 0.20
C LEU A 96 17.94 7.67 1.40
N SER A 97 18.25 8.96 1.30
CA SER A 97 18.86 9.72 2.40
C SER A 97 17.92 9.89 3.59
N SER A 98 18.51 10.19 4.76
CA SER A 98 17.75 10.56 5.96
C SER A 98 16.78 11.72 5.68
N GLY A 99 15.52 11.55 6.11
CA GLY A 99 14.45 12.54 5.94
C GLY A 99 13.80 12.58 4.56
N ALA A 100 14.27 11.78 3.60
CA ALA A 100 13.73 11.78 2.24
C ALA A 100 12.56 10.81 2.06
N THR A 101 11.69 11.14 1.10
CA THR A 101 10.64 10.26 0.59
C THR A 101 10.90 9.94 -0.87
N LYS A 102 10.71 8.68 -1.27
CA LYS A 102 10.79 8.23 -2.66
C LYS A 102 9.52 7.54 -3.08
N HIS A 103 9.04 7.91 -4.26
CA HIS A 103 7.83 7.37 -4.88
C HIS A 103 8.22 6.35 -5.94
N PHE A 104 7.67 5.14 -5.85
CA PHE A 104 7.82 4.09 -6.84
C PHE A 104 6.47 3.76 -7.45
N ARG A 105 6.47 3.49 -8.75
CA ARG A 105 5.36 2.88 -9.45
C ARG A 105 5.86 1.60 -10.11
N THR A 106 5.16 0.50 -9.88
CA THR A 106 5.34 -0.76 -10.58
C THR A 106 3.98 -1.34 -10.94
N TYR A 107 3.94 -2.53 -11.52
CA TYR A 107 2.72 -3.19 -11.92
C TYR A 107 2.76 -4.65 -11.50
N VAL A 108 1.62 -5.17 -11.05
CA VAL A 108 1.44 -6.59 -10.72
C VAL A 108 0.18 -7.10 -11.40
N SER A 109 0.14 -8.40 -11.66
CA SER A 109 -1.07 -9.09 -12.09
C SER A 109 -1.49 -10.05 -10.99
N GLU A 110 -2.75 -9.98 -10.58
CA GLU A 110 -3.35 -10.87 -9.60
C GLU A 110 -4.46 -11.66 -10.29
N ASP A 111 -4.35 -12.98 -10.28
CA ASP A 111 -5.36 -13.86 -10.89
C ASP A 111 -6.51 -14.15 -9.93
N TYR A 112 -6.26 -14.02 -8.63
CA TYR A 112 -7.22 -14.29 -7.56
C TYR A 112 -7.23 -13.16 -6.53
N PRO A 113 -8.35 -12.92 -5.83
CA PRO A 113 -8.38 -11.99 -4.71
C PRO A 113 -7.34 -12.36 -3.65
N GLY A 114 -6.55 -11.38 -3.22
CA GLY A 114 -5.43 -11.61 -2.32
C GLY A 114 -4.87 -10.31 -1.76
N SER A 115 -3.55 -10.27 -1.58
CA SER A 115 -2.83 -9.09 -1.13
C SER A 115 -1.54 -8.89 -1.92
N VAL A 116 -1.17 -7.63 -2.10
CA VAL A 116 0.14 -7.23 -2.60
C VAL A 116 0.99 -6.81 -1.41
N GLN A 117 2.19 -7.35 -1.33
CA GLN A 117 3.17 -7.01 -0.30
C GLN A 117 4.33 -6.25 -0.93
N ALA A 118 4.75 -5.15 -0.29
CA ALA A 118 6.01 -4.50 -0.59
C ALA A 118 6.95 -4.61 0.62
N THR A 119 8.19 -4.99 0.36
CA THR A 119 9.21 -5.26 1.37
C THR A 119 10.50 -4.55 1.00
N LEU A 120 11.04 -3.77 1.93
CA LEU A 120 12.39 -3.23 1.82
C LEU A 120 13.38 -4.27 2.33
N VAL A 121 14.38 -4.56 1.50
CA VAL A 121 15.42 -5.53 1.76
C VAL A 121 16.78 -4.84 1.77
N GLN A 122 17.57 -5.09 2.82
CA GLN A 122 18.95 -4.63 2.93
C GLN A 122 19.83 -5.82 3.33
N ASN A 123 20.90 -6.07 2.58
CA ASN A 123 21.81 -7.20 2.80
C ASN A 123 21.06 -8.56 2.88
N GLY A 124 20.03 -8.74 2.05
CA GLY A 124 19.23 -9.97 2.01
C GLY A 124 18.25 -10.15 3.18
N ARG A 125 18.02 -9.13 4.02
CA ARG A 125 17.05 -9.16 5.11
C ARG A 125 15.96 -8.12 4.93
N ALA A 126 14.71 -8.51 5.18
CA ALA A 126 13.60 -7.59 5.25
C ALA A 126 13.80 -6.64 6.45
N VAL A 127 13.78 -5.33 6.19
CA VAL A 127 13.92 -4.28 7.21
C VAL A 127 12.61 -3.53 7.47
N ALA A 128 11.70 -3.52 6.49
CA ALA A 128 10.36 -3.00 6.62
C ALA A 128 9.46 -3.69 5.58
N SER A 129 8.17 -3.86 5.88
CA SER A 129 7.21 -4.46 4.96
C SER A 129 5.83 -3.86 5.19
N GLN A 130 5.05 -3.76 4.12
CA GLN A 130 3.67 -3.32 4.15
C GLN A 130 2.85 -4.20 3.20
N SER A 131 1.61 -4.52 3.60
CA SER A 131 0.69 -5.32 2.80
C SER A 131 -0.58 -4.53 2.51
N ALA A 132 -1.05 -4.60 1.27
CA ALA A 132 -2.33 -4.04 0.83
C ALA A 132 -3.29 -5.20 0.49
N ASN A 133 -4.38 -5.32 1.25
CA ASN A 133 -5.43 -6.29 0.96
C ASN A 133 -6.31 -5.79 -0.18
N LEU A 134 -6.54 -6.63 -1.20
CA LEU A 134 -7.29 -6.26 -2.39
C LEU A 134 -8.79 -6.49 -2.17
N ALA A 135 -9.41 -5.63 -1.36
CA ALA A 135 -10.82 -5.77 -0.99
C ALA A 135 -11.80 -5.56 -2.16
N SER A 136 -11.40 -4.77 -3.18
CA SER A 136 -12.22 -4.45 -4.35
C SER A 136 -11.60 -5.03 -5.63
N THR A 137 -11.81 -6.33 -5.82
CA THR A 137 -11.41 -7.03 -7.05
C THR A 137 -12.62 -7.29 -7.94
N PHE A 138 -12.43 -7.26 -9.26
CA PHE A 138 -13.51 -7.49 -10.22
C PHE A 138 -12.99 -8.06 -11.55
N SER A 139 -13.90 -8.64 -12.35
CA SER A 139 -13.58 -9.26 -13.66
C SER A 139 -14.49 -8.74 -14.78
N GLY A 140 -14.93 -7.49 -14.68
CA GLY A 140 -15.86 -6.84 -15.62
C GLY A 140 -15.18 -5.83 -16.54
N LEU A 141 -16.01 -5.07 -17.27
CA LEU A 141 -15.54 -3.99 -18.13
C LEU A 141 -14.96 -2.83 -17.30
N MET A 142 -13.86 -2.25 -17.76
CA MET A 142 -13.16 -1.11 -17.17
C MET A 142 -12.86 -0.09 -18.27
N VAL A 143 -13.30 1.14 -18.05
CA VAL A 143 -13.08 2.26 -18.97
C VAL A 143 -12.22 3.30 -18.26
N GLY A 144 -11.06 3.61 -18.85
CA GLY A 144 -10.21 4.71 -18.43
C GLY A 144 -10.66 6.00 -19.10
N VAL A 145 -10.85 7.07 -18.34
CA VAL A 145 -11.26 8.38 -18.84
C VAL A 145 -10.15 9.38 -18.57
N LEU A 146 -9.67 10.03 -19.62
CA LEU A 146 -8.71 11.13 -19.56
C LEU A 146 -9.42 12.40 -20.07
N SER A 147 -9.75 13.31 -19.18
CA SER A 147 -10.49 14.54 -19.50
C SER A 147 -10.10 15.69 -18.58
N ASP A 148 -10.03 16.91 -19.12
CA ASP A 148 -9.92 18.12 -18.30
C ASP A 148 -11.28 18.53 -17.69
N GLN A 149 -12.37 17.85 -18.11
CA GLN A 149 -13.72 17.96 -17.57
C GLN A 149 -14.18 16.62 -16.97
N PRO A 150 -13.88 16.34 -15.69
CA PRO A 150 -14.06 15.01 -15.10
C PRO A 150 -15.49 14.44 -15.17
N SER A 151 -16.51 15.28 -15.32
CA SER A 151 -17.91 14.85 -15.31
C SER A 151 -18.50 14.56 -16.69
N THR A 152 -17.83 14.87 -17.81
CA THR A 152 -18.40 14.74 -19.16
C THR A 152 -18.75 13.30 -19.52
N LEU A 153 -18.02 12.33 -18.94
CA LEU A 153 -18.15 10.92 -19.24
C LEU A 153 -18.69 10.06 -18.08
N ASP A 154 -19.16 10.66 -16.99
CA ASP A 154 -19.77 9.93 -15.87
C ASP A 154 -21.00 9.09 -16.33
N GLY A 155 -21.69 9.54 -17.37
CA GLY A 155 -22.79 8.82 -18.01
C GLY A 155 -22.42 7.45 -18.57
N LEU A 156 -21.13 7.18 -18.86
CA LEU A 156 -20.66 5.86 -19.31
C LEU A 156 -20.94 4.77 -18.28
N SER A 157 -20.94 5.11 -16.99
CA SER A 157 -21.27 4.18 -15.90
C SER A 157 -22.74 3.70 -15.92
N SER A 158 -23.61 4.44 -16.62
CA SER A 158 -25.03 4.11 -16.77
C SER A 158 -25.33 3.25 -17.99
N VAL A 159 -24.39 3.16 -18.94
CA VAL A 159 -24.49 2.28 -20.10
C VAL A 159 -24.21 0.86 -19.64
N ARG A 160 -25.05 -0.10 -20.05
CA ARG A 160 -24.99 -1.50 -19.61
C ARG A 160 -24.75 -2.43 -20.82
N PRO A 161 -23.56 -2.44 -21.45
CA PRO A 161 -23.29 -3.39 -22.52
C PRO A 161 -23.48 -4.81 -22.00
N GLY A 162 -24.36 -5.60 -22.64
CA GLY A 162 -24.65 -6.96 -22.17
C GLY A 162 -25.26 -7.06 -20.76
N GLY A 163 -25.77 -5.96 -20.20
CA GLY A 163 -26.44 -5.92 -18.89
C GLY A 163 -25.55 -5.56 -17.69
N THR A 164 -24.23 -5.37 -17.87
CA THR A 164 -23.31 -4.99 -16.79
C THR A 164 -22.75 -3.58 -17.04
N ALA A 165 -22.66 -2.73 -16.01
CA ALA A 165 -22.02 -1.43 -16.19
C ALA A 165 -20.50 -1.59 -16.15
N PRO A 166 -19.76 -0.83 -16.96
CA PRO A 166 -18.33 -0.74 -16.81
C PRO A 166 -17.97 0.00 -15.52
N LEU A 167 -16.83 -0.37 -14.94
CA LEU A 167 -16.16 0.47 -13.96
C LEU A 167 -15.48 1.61 -14.70
N VAL A 168 -15.89 2.84 -14.41
CA VAL A 168 -15.27 4.05 -14.98
C VAL A 168 -14.19 4.53 -14.02
N VAL A 169 -12.98 4.73 -14.54
CA VAL A 169 -11.82 5.23 -13.80
C VAL A 169 -11.36 6.52 -14.46
N HIS A 170 -11.42 7.62 -13.71
CA HIS A 170 -10.82 8.88 -14.11
C HIS A 170 -9.31 8.83 -13.90
N LEU A 171 -8.55 9.14 -14.95
CA LEU A 171 -7.10 9.07 -14.98
C LEU A 171 -6.53 10.48 -15.06
N ALA A 172 -5.49 10.76 -14.29
CA ALA A 172 -4.62 11.88 -14.60
C ALA A 172 -3.62 11.47 -15.71
N ALA A 173 -2.97 12.46 -16.34
CA ALA A 173 -1.89 12.19 -17.30
C ALA A 173 -0.80 11.27 -16.72
N ALA A 174 -0.50 11.39 -15.43
CA ALA A 174 0.49 10.57 -14.74
C ALA A 174 0.04 9.11 -14.49
N ASP A 175 -1.26 8.81 -14.62
CA ASP A 175 -1.80 7.46 -14.44
C ASP A 175 -1.80 6.64 -15.72
N LEU A 176 -1.71 7.31 -16.87
CA LEU A 176 -1.57 6.66 -18.16
C LEU A 176 -0.17 6.05 -18.30
N SER A 177 -0.10 4.73 -18.38
CA SER A 177 1.16 4.00 -18.55
C SER A 177 1.75 4.20 -19.94
N ASP A 178 3.08 4.23 -20.03
CA ASP A 178 3.85 4.13 -21.28
C ASP A 178 4.02 2.68 -21.76
N SER A 179 3.33 1.72 -21.13
CA SER A 179 3.29 0.31 -21.53
C SER A 179 1.91 -0.07 -22.07
N ALA A 180 1.84 -0.40 -23.36
CA ALA A 180 0.62 -0.92 -23.97
C ALA A 180 0.10 -2.19 -23.27
N ALA A 181 1.00 -3.02 -22.73
CA ALA A 181 0.62 -4.22 -21.99
C ALA A 181 -0.18 -3.90 -20.71
N VAL A 182 0.11 -2.78 -20.05
CA VAL A 182 -0.64 -2.27 -18.90
C VAL A 182 -1.95 -1.65 -19.36
N LEU A 183 -1.94 -0.87 -20.45
CA LEU A 183 -3.16 -0.24 -20.99
C LEU A 183 -4.23 -1.26 -21.40
N ARG A 184 -3.85 -2.51 -21.73
CA ARG A 184 -4.79 -3.62 -21.97
C ARG A 184 -5.67 -3.99 -20.77
N GLY A 185 -5.35 -3.51 -19.56
CA GLY A 185 -6.26 -3.61 -18.43
C GLY A 185 -7.60 -2.89 -18.68
N PHE A 186 -7.59 -1.83 -19.50
CA PHE A 186 -8.78 -1.10 -19.92
C PHE A 186 -9.40 -1.72 -21.18
N ASP A 187 -10.70 -2.00 -21.13
CA ASP A 187 -11.46 -2.46 -22.30
C ASP A 187 -11.69 -1.31 -23.29
N ALA A 188 -11.76 -0.08 -22.78
CA ALA A 188 -11.68 1.13 -23.58
C ALA A 188 -10.98 2.26 -22.82
N ILE A 189 -10.30 3.12 -23.56
CA ILE A 189 -9.80 4.41 -23.07
C ILE A 189 -10.56 5.49 -23.80
N ALA A 190 -11.16 6.42 -23.06
CA ALA A 190 -11.80 7.61 -23.61
C ALA A 190 -10.94 8.84 -23.30
N ILE A 191 -10.68 9.64 -24.33
CA ILE A 191 -10.01 10.93 -24.22
C ILE A 191 -11.00 11.98 -24.74
N ASP A 192 -11.39 12.90 -23.87
CA ASP A 192 -12.43 13.91 -24.15
C ASP A 192 -11.99 15.25 -23.57
N ASP A 193 -11.92 16.28 -24.39
CA ASP A 193 -11.47 17.63 -23.99
C ASP A 193 -10.20 17.59 -23.11
N PHE A 194 -9.18 16.85 -23.56
CA PHE A 194 -7.90 16.72 -22.87
C PHE A 194 -6.75 17.14 -23.78
N ALA A 195 -5.84 17.96 -23.26
CA ALA A 195 -4.65 18.41 -23.97
C ALA A 195 -3.65 17.25 -24.21
N THR A 196 -3.86 16.46 -25.26
CA THR A 196 -3.03 15.28 -25.58
C THR A 196 -1.57 15.64 -25.92
N ASP A 197 -1.27 16.90 -26.24
CA ASP A 197 0.09 17.38 -26.41
C ASP A 197 0.92 17.29 -25.11
N THR A 198 0.26 17.35 -23.94
CA THR A 198 0.87 17.16 -22.62
C THR A 198 1.32 15.72 -22.34
N LEU A 199 0.83 14.73 -23.09
CA LEU A 199 1.28 13.35 -22.96
C LEU A 199 2.72 13.20 -23.46
N THR A 200 3.50 12.40 -22.74
CA THR A 200 4.86 12.05 -23.13
C THR A 200 4.87 11.25 -24.43
N ALA A 201 6.02 11.21 -25.11
CA ALA A 201 6.18 10.39 -26.31
C ALA A 201 5.90 8.90 -26.04
N GLY A 202 6.37 8.37 -24.89
CA GLY A 202 6.13 6.98 -24.49
C GLY A 202 4.65 6.67 -24.30
N GLN A 203 3.89 7.56 -23.66
CA GLN A 203 2.44 7.39 -23.49
C GLN A 203 1.68 7.43 -24.83
N LYS A 204 2.06 8.32 -25.75
CA LYS A 204 1.47 8.38 -27.10
C LYS A 204 1.75 7.10 -27.89
N THR A 205 2.98 6.59 -27.82
CA THR A 205 3.35 5.30 -28.41
C THR A 205 2.54 4.17 -27.79
N ALA A 206 2.43 4.12 -26.45
CA ALA A 206 1.66 3.09 -25.76
C ALA A 206 0.18 3.09 -26.16
N LEU A 207 -0.45 4.26 -26.30
CA LEU A 207 -1.83 4.39 -26.82
C LEU A 207 -1.95 3.85 -28.25
N THR A 208 -0.99 4.19 -29.10
CA THR A 208 -0.95 3.71 -30.51
C THR A 208 -0.83 2.19 -30.55
N ASP A 209 0.08 1.62 -29.75
CA ASP A 209 0.30 0.19 -29.65
C ASP A 209 -0.91 -0.53 -29.05
N TYR A 210 -1.57 0.06 -28.04
CA TYR A 210 -2.80 -0.44 -27.45
C TYR A 210 -3.90 -0.59 -28.51
N VAL A 211 -4.15 0.46 -29.31
CA VAL A 211 -5.15 0.43 -30.39
C VAL A 211 -4.76 -0.59 -31.47
N THR A 212 -3.48 -0.61 -31.86
CA THR A 212 -2.97 -1.56 -32.86
C THR A 212 -3.13 -3.02 -32.42
N GLN A 213 -3.09 -3.28 -31.11
CA GLN A 213 -3.32 -4.60 -30.50
C GLN A 213 -4.80 -4.91 -30.22
N GLY A 214 -5.73 -4.09 -30.72
CA GLY A 214 -7.18 -4.31 -30.62
C GLY A 214 -7.86 -3.60 -29.45
N GLY A 215 -7.15 -2.71 -28.74
CA GLY A 215 -7.72 -1.82 -27.75
C GLY A 215 -8.69 -0.80 -28.36
N THR A 216 -9.70 -0.38 -27.59
CA THR A 216 -10.67 0.61 -28.04
C THR A 216 -10.29 1.99 -27.52
N LEU A 217 -10.08 2.95 -28.43
CA LEU A 217 -9.88 4.35 -28.10
C LEU A 217 -11.08 5.17 -28.56
N LEU A 218 -11.71 5.89 -27.64
CA LEU A 218 -12.77 6.86 -27.92
C LEU A 218 -12.17 8.26 -27.85
N LEU A 219 -12.41 9.08 -28.86
CA LEU A 219 -11.95 10.47 -28.94
C LEU A 219 -13.17 11.39 -29.05
N GLY A 220 -13.25 12.38 -28.16
CA GLY A 220 -14.31 13.39 -28.06
C GLY A 220 -13.77 14.81 -28.15
#